data_AF-A0A7K4A5A8-F1
#
_entry.id   AF-A0A7K4A5A8-F1
#
_cell.length_a   1.000
_cell.length_b   1.000
_cell.length_c   1.000
_cell.angle_alpha   90.00
_cell.angle_beta   90.00
_cell.angle_gamma   90.00
#
_symmetry.space_group_name_H-M   'P 1'
#
loop_
_entity.id
_entity.type
_entity.pdbx_description
1 polymer ?
#
loop_
_entity_poly.entity_id
_entity_poly.type
_entity_poly.pdbx_seq_one_letter_code
_entity_poly.pdbx_strand_id
1 'polypeptide(L)'
;MKRDLVIEWKHIGNNVTGTCERCSLTGGAILDVLEELQPYFRQKNVTARFRETVLPDARIEDSNQVIINGTPLEEYLSDARVVQTPCCSCACITGQDEAECRAIDYEGIRYEAITPELLKQVIIGVVESWETPCSCGCDCGPNTNCE
;
A
#
# COMPACT_ATOMS: atom_id res chain seq x y z
N MET A 1 -9.93 12.24 18.78
CA MET A 1 -8.64 11.53 18.94
C MET A 1 -7.88 11.67 17.64
N LYS A 2 -6.59 12.00 17.67
CA LYS A 2 -5.75 12.07 16.47
C LYS A 2 -5.34 10.65 16.08
N ARG A 3 -5.49 10.26 14.82
CA ARG A 3 -5.09 8.94 14.32
C ARG A 3 -3.90 9.08 13.38
N ASP A 4 -2.94 8.18 13.46
CA ASP A 4 -1.82 8.11 12.55
C ASP A 4 -2.11 7.05 11.46
N LEU A 5 -2.02 7.46 10.19
CA LEU A 5 -2.04 6.57 9.03
C LEU A 5 -0.59 6.37 8.59
N VAL A 6 -0.08 5.14 8.63
CA VAL A 6 1.29 4.84 8.21
C VAL A 6 1.25 4.13 6.86
N ILE A 7 1.91 4.71 5.87
CA ILE A 7 2.13 4.11 4.56
C ILE A 7 3.61 3.76 4.44
N GLU A 8 3.90 2.49 4.22
CA GLU A 8 5.23 1.98 3.93
C GLU A 8 5.27 1.48 2.49
N TRP A 9 6.34 1.84 1.79
CA TRP A 9 6.60 1.34 0.45
C TRP A 9 7.94 0.62 0.41
N LYS A 10 7.90 -0.65 0.01
CA LYS A 10 9.08 -1.51 -0.14
C LYS A 10 9.47 -1.59 -1.62
N HIS A 11 10.74 -1.30 -1.88
CA HIS A 11 11.29 -1.33 -3.24
C HIS A 11 12.78 -1.66 -3.24
N ILE A 12 13.28 -2.18 -4.36
CA ILE A 12 14.74 -2.28 -4.61
C ILE A 12 15.30 -0.94 -5.14
N GLY A 13 16.62 -0.81 -5.24
CA GLY A 13 17.29 0.43 -5.66
C GLY A 13 17.67 1.31 -4.49
N ASN A 14 17.50 2.64 -4.60
CA ASN A 14 17.95 3.60 -3.57
C ASN A 14 16.84 4.47 -2.98
N ASN A 15 15.93 4.96 -3.82
CA ASN A 15 14.81 5.84 -3.47
C ASN A 15 13.84 5.90 -4.67
N VAL A 16 12.77 6.70 -4.56
CA VAL A 16 11.77 6.92 -5.61
C VAL A 16 12.35 7.17 -7.01
N THR A 17 13.45 7.94 -7.16
CA THR A 17 14.04 8.22 -8.48
C THR A 17 15.21 7.30 -8.85
N GLY A 18 15.75 6.58 -7.88
CA GLY A 18 16.86 5.64 -8.03
C GLY A 18 16.42 4.17 -7.94
N THR A 19 15.27 3.84 -8.52
CA THR A 19 14.69 2.49 -8.56
C THR A 19 14.21 2.15 -9.99
N CYS A 20 13.63 0.97 -10.19
CA CYS A 20 13.08 0.57 -11.47
C CYS A 20 11.83 1.41 -11.82
N GLU A 21 11.49 1.50 -13.11
CA GLU A 21 10.40 2.34 -13.61
C GLU A 21 9.06 2.06 -12.89
N ARG A 22 8.67 0.78 -12.77
CA ARG A 22 7.44 0.35 -12.07
C ARG A 22 7.39 0.81 -10.61
N CYS A 23 8.51 0.67 -9.92
CA CYS A 23 8.67 1.10 -8.54
C CYS A 23 8.60 2.63 -8.45
N SER A 24 9.30 3.36 -9.32
CA SER A 24 9.31 4.82 -9.33
C SER A 24 7.91 5.41 -9.53
N LEU A 25 7.13 4.84 -10.46
CA LEU A 25 5.73 5.23 -10.68
C LEU A 25 4.86 5.04 -9.43
N THR A 26 5.10 3.97 -8.67
CA THR A 26 4.36 3.71 -7.43
C THR A 26 4.77 4.65 -6.30
N GLY A 27 6.07 4.85 -6.10
CA GLY A 27 6.58 5.81 -5.12
C GLY A 27 6.06 7.23 -5.39
N GLY A 28 6.09 7.66 -6.65
CA GLY A 28 5.50 8.93 -7.09
C GLY A 28 4.00 9.02 -6.82
N ALA A 29 3.24 8.00 -7.22
CA ALA A 29 1.80 7.95 -6.98
C ALA A 29 1.43 8.06 -5.50
N ILE A 30 2.21 7.47 -4.58
CA ILE A 30 1.98 7.60 -3.14
C ILE A 30 2.16 9.05 -2.69
N LEU A 31 3.23 9.71 -3.13
CA LEU A 31 3.49 11.11 -2.77
C LEU A 31 2.37 12.03 -3.29
N ASP A 32 1.98 11.86 -4.54
CA ASP A 32 0.92 12.65 -5.18
C ASP A 32 -0.42 12.48 -4.45
N VAL A 33 -0.78 11.24 -4.10
CA VAL A 33 -2.02 10.94 -3.37
C VAL A 33 -2.01 11.50 -1.95
N LEU A 34 -0.87 11.44 -1.25
CA LEU A 34 -0.75 12.00 0.09
C LEU A 34 -0.87 13.53 0.10
N GLU A 35 -0.35 14.19 -0.94
CA GLU A 35 -0.54 15.62 -1.16
C GLU A 35 -2.01 15.94 -1.47
N GLU A 36 -2.62 15.21 -2.40
CA GLU A 36 -4.02 15.38 -2.82
C GLU A 36 -4.99 15.21 -1.65
N LEU A 37 -4.78 14.20 -0.79
CA LEU A 37 -5.65 13.88 0.34
C LEU A 37 -5.36 14.70 1.60
N GLN A 38 -4.40 15.63 1.58
CA GLN A 38 -4.06 16.45 2.75
C GLN A 38 -5.28 17.20 3.35
N PRO A 39 -6.17 17.84 2.56
CA PRO A 39 -7.36 18.50 3.10
C PRO A 39 -8.32 17.51 3.77
N TYR A 40 -8.49 16.32 3.19
CA TYR A 40 -9.32 15.24 3.71
C TYR A 40 -8.77 14.72 5.06
N PHE A 41 -7.47 14.47 5.16
CA PHE A 41 -6.84 14.04 6.42
C PHE A 41 -7.00 15.08 7.54
N ARG A 42 -6.91 16.38 7.21
CA ARG A 42 -7.14 17.45 8.18
C ARG A 42 -8.58 17.42 8.71
N GLN A 43 -9.56 17.24 7.83
CA GLN A 43 -10.98 17.14 8.21
C GLN A 43 -11.23 15.93 9.13
N LYS A 44 -10.60 14.79 8.83
CA LYS A 44 -10.73 13.54 9.60
C LYS A 44 -9.83 13.48 10.85
N ASN A 45 -9.06 14.54 11.12
CA ASN A 45 -8.06 14.60 12.21
C ASN A 45 -7.05 13.43 12.16
N VAL A 46 -6.60 13.10 10.96
CA VAL A 46 -5.63 12.05 10.62
C VAL A 46 -4.28 12.68 10.30
N THR A 47 -3.19 12.03 10.69
CA THR A 47 -1.84 12.35 10.25
C THR A 47 -1.27 11.20 9.46
N ALA A 48 -1.09 11.41 8.16
CA ALA A 48 -0.43 10.46 7.29
C ALA A 48 1.09 10.57 7.43
N ARG A 49 1.76 9.42 7.48
CA ARG A 49 3.22 9.29 7.48
C ARG A 49 3.62 8.33 6.38
N PHE A 50 4.58 8.74 5.57
CA PHE A 50 5.16 7.91 4.53
C PHE A 50 6.57 7.49 4.92
N ARG A 51 6.93 6.23 4.67
CA ARG A 51 8.30 5.74 4.81
C ARG A 51 8.66 4.79 3.66
N GLU A 52 9.89 4.88 3.23
CA GLU A 52 10.49 3.96 2.27
C GLU A 52 11.22 2.84 3.03
N THR A 53 11.16 1.63 2.49
CA THR A 53 11.97 0.49 2.94
C THR A 53 12.71 -0.08 1.76
N VAL A 54 13.99 0.26 1.67
CA VAL A 54 14.85 -0.22 0.59
C VAL A 54 15.20 -1.69 0.84
N LEU A 55 14.87 -2.53 -0.12
CA LEU A 55 15.17 -3.95 -0.12
C LEU A 55 16.50 -4.22 -0.83
N PRO A 56 17.25 -5.26 -0.44
CA PRO A 56 18.38 -5.72 -1.23
C PRO A 56 17.90 -6.32 -2.56
N ASP A 57 18.75 -6.27 -3.59
CA ASP A 57 18.45 -6.79 -4.93
C ASP A 57 18.11 -8.28 -4.98
N ALA A 58 18.45 -9.04 -3.95
CA ALA A 58 18.05 -10.46 -3.82
C ALA A 58 16.57 -10.65 -3.41
N ARG A 59 15.81 -9.57 -3.24
CA ARG A 59 14.41 -9.55 -2.78
C ARG A 59 13.51 -8.83 -3.80
N ILE A 60 13.79 -8.97 -5.09
CA ILE A 60 12.99 -8.36 -6.17
C ILE A 60 11.54 -8.84 -6.10
N GLU A 61 11.31 -10.09 -5.71
CA GLU A 61 9.99 -10.70 -5.61
C GLU A 61 9.07 -10.03 -4.58
N ASP A 62 9.65 -9.30 -3.62
CA ASP A 62 8.93 -8.51 -2.61
C ASP A 62 8.75 -7.03 -3.02
N SER A 63 9.55 -6.57 -3.98
CA SER A 63 9.35 -5.29 -4.65
C SER A 63 8.27 -5.51 -5.71
N ASN A 64 7.23 -4.72 -5.88
CA ASN A 64 6.90 -3.38 -5.44
C ASN A 64 5.71 -3.47 -4.47
N GLN A 65 5.94 -3.33 -3.15
CA GLN A 65 4.90 -3.59 -2.15
C GLN A 65 4.53 -2.31 -1.38
N VAL A 66 3.23 -2.03 -1.32
CA VAL A 66 2.65 -0.94 -0.52
C VAL A 66 1.95 -1.55 0.70
N ILE A 67 2.24 -1.02 1.88
CA ILE A 67 1.71 -1.48 3.17
C ILE A 67 1.06 -0.30 3.86
N ILE A 68 -0.18 -0.47 4.32
CA ILE A 68 -0.95 0.56 5.01
C ILE A 68 -1.24 0.04 6.42
N ASN A 69 -0.76 0.76 7.43
CA ASN A 69 -0.84 0.37 8.86
C ASN A 69 -0.37 -1.07 9.13
N GLY A 70 0.67 -1.53 8.42
CA GLY A 70 1.21 -2.89 8.57
C GLY A 70 0.47 -3.96 7.75
N THR A 71 -0.61 -3.62 7.07
CA THR A 71 -1.36 -4.54 6.20
C THR A 71 -1.03 -4.27 4.72
N PRO A 72 -0.64 -5.27 3.93
CA PRO A 72 -0.43 -5.11 2.49
C PRO A 72 -1.66 -4.56 1.76
N LEU A 73 -1.45 -3.69 0.77
CA LEU A 73 -2.52 -3.01 0.03
C LEU A 73 -3.54 -4.00 -0.56
N GLU A 74 -3.07 -5.11 -1.10
CA GLU A 74 -3.91 -6.16 -1.71
C GLU A 74 -4.86 -6.82 -0.72
N GLU A 75 -4.56 -6.83 0.58
CA GLU A 75 -5.46 -7.45 1.58
C GLU A 75 -6.71 -6.60 1.83
N TYR A 76 -6.69 -5.32 1.45
CA TYR A 76 -7.87 -4.46 1.46
C TYR A 76 -8.74 -4.62 0.20
N LEU A 77 -8.24 -5.31 -0.82
CA LEU A 77 -8.88 -5.49 -2.11
C LEU A 77 -9.41 -6.92 -2.22
N SER A 78 -10.73 -7.08 -2.11
CA SER A 78 -11.35 -8.40 -2.27
C SER A 78 -11.01 -9.00 -3.63
N ASP A 79 -10.66 -10.29 -3.66
CA ASP A 79 -10.25 -11.03 -4.86
C ASP A 79 -8.95 -10.56 -5.55
N ALA A 80 -8.19 -9.63 -4.94
CA ALA A 80 -6.87 -9.29 -5.44
C ALA A 80 -5.90 -10.48 -5.31
N ARG A 81 -5.01 -10.62 -6.30
CA ARG A 81 -3.99 -11.67 -6.32
C ARG A 81 -2.62 -11.09 -6.58
N VAL A 82 -1.67 -11.48 -5.75
CA VAL A 82 -0.26 -11.18 -6.00
C VAL A 82 0.26 -12.16 -7.05
N VAL A 83 0.88 -11.60 -8.09
CA VAL A 83 1.52 -12.36 -9.18
C VAL A 83 2.95 -11.86 -9.37
N GLN A 84 3.76 -12.63 -10.07
CA GLN A 84 5.11 -12.23 -10.49
C GLN A 84 5.10 -12.02 -12.00
N THR A 85 5.73 -10.93 -12.44
CA THR A 85 5.88 -10.63 -13.87
C THR A 85 7.31 -10.20 -14.20
N PRO A 86 7.80 -10.50 -15.42
CA PRO A 86 9.13 -10.07 -15.85
C PRO A 86 9.28 -8.56 -15.74
N CYS A 87 10.44 -8.10 -15.25
CA CYS A 87 10.73 -6.68 -15.13
C CYS A 87 12.11 -6.35 -15.71
N CYS A 88 12.12 -5.92 -16.97
CA CYS A 88 13.34 -5.48 -17.66
C CYS A 88 14.07 -4.36 -16.90
N SER A 89 13.33 -3.45 -16.26
CA SER A 89 13.93 -2.36 -15.50
C SER A 89 14.63 -2.86 -14.23
N CYS A 90 14.05 -3.84 -13.51
CA CYS A 90 14.74 -4.51 -12.40
C CYS A 90 15.99 -5.24 -12.89
N ALA A 91 15.90 -5.96 -14.01
CA ALA A 91 17.04 -6.66 -14.59
C ALA A 91 18.20 -5.69 -14.90
N CYS A 92 17.91 -4.54 -15.51
CA CYS A 92 18.91 -3.52 -15.82
C CYS A 92 19.62 -2.95 -14.58
N ILE A 93 18.89 -2.66 -13.49
CA ILE A 93 19.50 -2.00 -12.32
C ILE A 93 20.18 -2.98 -11.36
N THR A 94 19.80 -4.26 -11.41
CA THR A 94 20.36 -5.30 -10.52
C THR A 94 21.37 -6.22 -11.22
N GLY A 95 21.40 -6.24 -12.56
CA GLY A 95 22.19 -7.18 -13.34
C GLY A 95 21.64 -8.62 -13.35
N GLN A 96 20.37 -8.82 -12.98
CA GLN A 96 19.71 -10.12 -12.97
C GLN A 96 18.81 -10.27 -14.21
N ASP A 97 19.29 -10.97 -15.23
CA ASP A 97 18.63 -11.04 -16.55
C ASP A 97 17.20 -11.61 -16.52
N GLU A 98 16.88 -12.43 -15.52
CA GLU A 98 15.57 -13.07 -15.32
C GLU A 98 14.81 -12.46 -14.12
N ALA A 99 14.88 -11.14 -13.93
CA ALA A 99 14.21 -10.47 -12.82
C ALA A 99 12.68 -10.56 -12.93
N GLU A 100 12.07 -11.31 -12.01
CA GLU A 100 10.62 -11.42 -11.80
C GLU A 100 10.19 -10.54 -10.63
N CYS A 101 9.27 -9.60 -10.88
CA CYS A 101 8.87 -8.56 -9.95
C CYS A 101 7.37 -8.62 -9.66
N ARG A 102 7.01 -8.25 -8.43
CA ARG A 102 5.65 -8.33 -7.93
C ARG A 102 4.68 -7.41 -8.68
N ALA A 103 3.52 -7.94 -9.03
CA ALA A 103 2.37 -7.21 -9.54
C ALA A 103 1.10 -7.66 -8.82
N ILE A 104 0.02 -6.89 -8.94
CA ILE A 104 -1.28 -7.21 -8.37
C ILE A 104 -2.30 -7.34 -9.50
N ASP A 105 -2.99 -8.48 -9.58
CA ASP A 105 -4.19 -8.63 -10.40
C ASP A 105 -5.42 -8.29 -9.55
N TYR A 106 -6.20 -7.30 -9.98
CA TYR A 106 -7.41 -6.87 -9.30
C TYR A 106 -8.44 -6.40 -10.33
N GLU A 107 -9.69 -6.85 -10.20
CA GLU A 107 -10.79 -6.52 -11.12
C GLU A 107 -10.48 -6.75 -12.62
N GLY A 108 -9.67 -7.77 -12.92
CA GLY A 108 -9.26 -8.10 -14.29
C GLY A 108 -8.18 -7.18 -14.87
N ILE A 109 -7.64 -6.27 -14.06
CA ILE A 109 -6.53 -5.37 -14.42
C ILE A 109 -5.27 -5.85 -13.71
N ARG A 110 -4.14 -5.80 -14.43
CA ARG A 110 -2.81 -6.06 -13.86
C ARG A 110 -2.10 -4.77 -13.50
N TYR A 111 -1.80 -4.60 -12.23
CA TYR A 111 -1.09 -3.48 -11.65
C TYR A 111 0.38 -3.85 -11.40
N GLU A 112 1.22 -3.55 -12.39
CA GLU A 112 2.68 -3.66 -12.27
C GLU A 112 3.29 -2.46 -11.53
N ALA A 113 2.60 -1.33 -11.59
CA ALA A 113 2.76 -0.16 -10.74
C ALA A 113 1.40 0.16 -10.11
N ILE A 114 1.40 0.59 -8.85
CA ILE A 114 0.16 0.93 -8.14
C ILE A 114 -0.24 2.35 -8.53
N THR A 115 -1.44 2.49 -9.08
CA THR A 115 -1.98 3.75 -9.59
C THR A 115 -2.47 4.67 -8.45
N PRO A 116 -2.48 5.99 -8.64
CA PRO A 116 -3.08 6.95 -7.70
C PRO A 116 -4.53 6.62 -7.34
N GLU A 117 -5.33 6.15 -8.31
CA GLU A 117 -6.75 5.82 -8.11
C GLU A 117 -6.93 4.67 -7.12
N LEU A 118 -6.19 3.59 -7.31
CA LEU A 118 -6.20 2.42 -6.42
C LEU A 118 -5.70 2.77 -5.01
N LEU A 119 -4.64 3.60 -4.91
CA LEU A 119 -4.15 4.10 -3.62
C LEU A 119 -5.22 4.91 -2.89
N LYS A 120 -5.87 5.86 -3.59
CA LYS A 120 -6.95 6.67 -3.01
C LYS A 120 -8.10 5.82 -2.51
N GLN A 121 -8.56 4.85 -3.32
CA GLN A 121 -9.61 3.92 -2.95
C GLN A 121 -9.31 3.24 -1.61
N VAL A 122 -8.12 2.62 -1.48
CA VAL A 122 -7.75 1.88 -0.28
C VAL A 122 -7.52 2.81 0.91
N ILE A 123 -6.78 3.91 0.71
CA ILE A 123 -6.45 4.85 1.80
C ILE A 123 -7.73 5.46 2.39
N ILE A 124 -8.65 5.93 1.54
CA ILE A 124 -9.94 6.47 2.00
C ILE A 124 -10.72 5.37 2.72
N GLY A 125 -10.82 4.17 2.14
CA GLY A 125 -11.50 3.04 2.77
C GLY A 125 -10.97 2.72 4.18
N VAL A 126 -9.66 2.72 4.36
CA VAL A 126 -9.02 2.53 5.67
C VAL A 126 -9.40 3.66 6.63
N VAL A 127 -9.32 4.92 6.21
CA VAL A 127 -9.65 6.06 7.07
C VAL A 127 -11.14 6.06 7.48
N GLU A 128 -12.05 5.77 6.55
CA GLU A 128 -13.49 5.70 6.82
C GLU A 128 -13.84 4.51 7.75
N SER A 129 -13.10 3.40 7.66
CA SER A 129 -13.32 2.25 8.56
C SER A 129 -13.11 2.60 10.05
N TRP A 130 -12.29 3.61 10.35
CA TRP A 130 -12.06 4.08 11.73
C TRP A 130 -13.24 4.84 12.33
N GLU A 131 -14.16 5.31 11.50
CA GLU A 131 -15.36 6.02 11.93
C GLU A 131 -16.52 5.07 12.18
N THR A 132 -16.45 3.82 11.72
CA THR A 132 -17.50 2.83 11.98
C THR A 132 -17.39 2.41 13.44
N PRO A 133 -18.30 2.85 14.34
CA PRO A 133 -18.42 2.18 15.62
C PRO A 133 -18.91 0.78 15.30
N CYS A 134 -18.40 -0.24 15.99
CA CYS A 134 -18.99 -1.58 15.94
C CYS A 134 -20.52 -1.47 15.99
N SER A 135 -21.18 -1.70 14.84
CA SER A 135 -22.64 -1.77 14.75
C SER A 135 -23.10 -3.20 15.03
N CYS A 136 -22.38 -3.92 15.88
CA CYS A 136 -23.00 -5.00 16.62
C CYS A 136 -23.77 -4.34 17.76
N GLY A 137 -25.09 -4.50 17.77
CA GLY A 137 -25.96 -4.11 18.88
C GLY A 137 -25.71 -4.99 20.12
N CYS A 138 -24.46 -5.06 20.56
CA CYS A 138 -24.03 -5.77 21.75
C CYS A 138 -23.59 -4.73 22.77
N ASP A 139 -24.45 -4.53 23.77
CA ASP A 139 -24.14 -3.86 25.02
C ASP A 139 -23.01 -4.63 25.73
N CYS A 140 -21.76 -4.26 25.47
CA CYS A 140 -20.61 -4.83 26.16
C CYS A 140 -20.31 -3.99 27.43
N GLY A 141 -21.20 -4.08 28.42
CA GLY A 141 -20.93 -3.66 29.79
C GLY A 141 -20.12 -4.72 30.57
N PRO A 142 -19.42 -4.37 31.67
CA PRO A 142 -18.43 -5.24 32.29
C PRO A 142 -19.07 -6.21 33.29
N ASN A 143 -20.10 -6.96 32.91
CA ASN A 143 -20.51 -8.16 33.63
C ASN A 143 -21.60 -8.94 32.87
N THR A 144 -21.24 -9.93 32.07
CA THR A 144 -22.15 -11.04 31.74
C THR A 144 -21.37 -12.20 31.11
N ASN A 145 -21.44 -13.37 31.77
CA ASN A 145 -21.04 -14.64 31.19
C ASN A 145 -21.86 -14.90 29.92
N CYS A 146 -21.18 -15.33 28.85
CA CYS A 146 -21.82 -15.96 27.71
C CYS A 146 -21.82 -17.48 27.96
N GLU A 147 -23.00 -18.08 28.11
CA GLU A 147 -23.20 -19.54 28.01
C GLU A 147 -23.14 -20.02 26.55
#